data_AF-A0A8T6WXH4-F1
#
_entry.id   AF-A0A8T6WXH4-F1
#
_cell.length_a   1.000
_cell.length_b   1.000
_cell.length_c   1.000
_cell.angle_alpha   90.00
_cell.angle_beta   90.00
_cell.angle_gamma   90.00
#
_symmetry.space_group_name_H-M   'P 1'
#
loop_
_entity.id
_entity.type
_entity.pdbx_description
1 polymer ?
#
loop_
_entity_poly.entity_id
_entity_poly.type
_entity_poly.pdbx_seq_one_letter_code
_entity_poly.pdbx_strand_id
1 'polypeptide(L)'
;MEFGEGNIVKWGWERLGNEKKRVYFDPAEMTESLNSMPYSMDRYLNKYTEFPFRITDQAAATVKLSNLTIRYEYKVSVDIAEDSGTVVAGMRDNTHVDKDVHIPFKVSTGQSGRITLEDPNVVYHMDYPPLLLTDVPDQQVFEDEARDYLVNLDDYFTDDWDNESLRFVIVEESEPHYVDAYLIDSWLSVKLPEKDWNGEVTVRVRAHDRHPFYHNDSNEFVIRVLPINDAPVLHFIQDRELEVDVEHVEYLQASDPDVEDRGHLEFSDDSDVIDVDPETGRLKVTFRSYDPRIIFFNVTVTDPQGASDTQEVRYNYTMVRVRIQEEDEFPWALIIMLLLILALVVAERLRRPYRMSEEEAIWDEEAAYEEMEAVRSSGKWWRRFY
;
A
#
# COMPACT_ATOMS: atom_id res chain seq x y z
N MET A 1 80.18 46.06 -28.78
CA MET A 1 79.20 45.28 -28.00
C MET A 1 79.64 43.83 -28.10
N GLU A 2 79.75 43.16 -26.97
CA GLU A 2 80.08 41.73 -26.90
C GLU A 2 78.80 40.96 -26.54
N PHE A 3 78.65 39.75 -27.07
CA PHE A 3 77.45 38.93 -26.91
C PHE A 3 77.85 37.57 -26.31
N GLY A 4 77.67 37.42 -25.00
CA GLY A 4 78.11 36.23 -24.26
C GLY A 4 79.62 36.00 -24.32
N GLU A 5 80.05 34.79 -23.92
CA GLU A 5 81.47 34.40 -23.94
C GLU A 5 81.93 34.05 -25.37
N GLY A 6 82.26 35.08 -26.15
CA GLY A 6 83.01 34.95 -27.40
C GLY A 6 82.21 34.87 -28.70
N ASN A 7 80.87 34.94 -28.67
CA ASN A 7 80.07 34.97 -29.89
C ASN A 7 80.09 36.36 -30.54
N ILE A 8 80.64 36.44 -31.76
CA ILE A 8 80.76 37.69 -32.52
C ILE A 8 79.61 37.77 -33.56
N VAL A 9 78.49 38.36 -33.17
CA VAL A 9 77.43 38.75 -34.11
C VAL A 9 77.93 39.90 -34.98
N LYS A 10 77.82 39.80 -36.32
CA LYS A 10 78.20 40.92 -37.19
C LYS A 10 77.24 42.09 -37.01
N TRP A 11 77.79 43.30 -36.93
CA TRP A 11 77.03 44.52 -36.73
C TRP A 11 77.44 45.60 -37.73
N GLY A 12 76.43 46.30 -38.25
CA GLY A 12 76.59 47.50 -39.06
C GLY A 12 76.27 48.75 -38.24
N TRP A 13 76.68 49.90 -38.76
CA TRP A 13 76.21 51.18 -38.23
C TRP A 13 76.04 52.21 -39.35
N GLU A 14 75.04 53.08 -39.19
CA GLU A 14 74.81 54.22 -40.07
C GLU A 14 74.81 55.53 -39.27
N ARG A 15 75.21 56.63 -39.92
CA ARG A 15 75.23 57.96 -39.32
C ARG A 15 73.92 58.67 -39.64
N LEU A 16 73.11 58.95 -38.62
CA LEU A 16 71.81 59.64 -38.74
C LEU A 16 71.91 61.17 -38.56
N GLY A 17 73.12 61.71 -38.47
CA GLY A 17 73.40 63.14 -38.29
C GLY A 17 74.77 63.39 -37.65
N ASN A 18 75.06 64.63 -37.29
CA ASN A 18 76.38 64.99 -36.77
C ASN A 18 76.77 64.21 -35.50
N GLU A 19 75.80 63.88 -34.63
CA GLU A 19 76.07 63.24 -33.32
C GLU A 19 75.29 61.93 -33.09
N LYS A 20 74.49 61.48 -34.07
CA LYS A 20 73.65 60.28 -33.93
C LYS A 20 74.15 59.14 -34.83
N LYS A 21 74.35 57.96 -34.24
CA LYS A 21 74.61 56.70 -34.94
C LYS A 21 73.48 55.72 -34.64
N ARG A 22 73.03 54.95 -35.63
CA ARG A 22 72.21 53.75 -35.43
C ARG A 22 73.10 52.54 -35.65
N VAL A 23 73.15 51.64 -34.67
CA VAL A 23 73.79 50.32 -34.79
C VAL A 23 72.69 49.31 -35.10
N TYR A 24 72.96 48.37 -36.00
CA TYR A 24 72.03 47.31 -36.37
C TYR A 24 72.79 45.98 -36.57
N PHE A 25 72.05 44.88 -36.45
CA PHE A 25 72.57 43.51 -36.50
C PHE A 25 71.85 42.74 -37.61
N ASP A 26 72.47 41.70 -38.15
CA ASP A 26 71.76 40.77 -39.02
C ASP A 26 70.75 39.96 -38.19
N PRO A 27 69.44 40.00 -38.49
CA PRO A 27 68.43 39.25 -37.74
C PRO A 27 68.65 37.73 -37.79
N ALA A 28 69.22 37.19 -38.87
CA ALA A 28 69.47 35.76 -39.01
C ALA A 28 70.63 35.32 -38.10
N GLU A 29 71.78 35.99 -38.16
CA GLU A 29 72.92 35.69 -37.28
C GLU A 29 72.59 35.90 -35.80
N MET A 30 71.80 36.93 -35.47
CA MET A 30 71.32 37.14 -34.09
C MET A 30 70.43 35.96 -33.63
N THR A 31 69.53 35.48 -34.49
CA THR A 31 68.62 34.37 -34.14
C THR A 31 69.38 33.06 -33.97
N GLU A 32 70.36 32.77 -34.83
CA GLU A 32 71.24 31.61 -34.70
C GLU A 32 72.10 31.68 -33.43
N SER A 33 72.66 32.85 -33.12
CA SER A 33 73.43 33.08 -31.89
C SER A 33 72.57 33.00 -30.62
N LEU A 34 71.27 33.30 -30.69
CA LEU A 34 70.35 33.16 -29.55
C LEU A 34 69.91 31.71 -29.35
N ASN A 35 69.64 30.97 -30.44
CA ASN A 35 69.24 29.56 -30.40
C ASN A 35 70.36 28.62 -29.93
N SER A 36 71.63 29.04 -30.06
CA SER A 36 72.81 28.28 -29.62
C SER A 36 73.24 28.58 -28.18
N MET A 37 72.63 29.56 -27.51
CA MET A 37 72.91 29.84 -26.09
C MET A 37 72.25 28.83 -25.16
N PRO A 38 72.88 28.51 -24.01
CA PRO A 38 72.29 27.63 -23.01
C PRO A 38 71.01 28.25 -22.43
N TYR A 39 69.95 27.45 -22.37
CA TYR A 39 68.72 27.83 -21.67
C TYR A 39 68.76 27.31 -20.24
N SER A 40 68.21 28.10 -19.33
CA SER A 40 67.83 27.70 -17.98
C SER A 40 66.33 27.39 -17.93
N MET A 41 65.89 26.78 -16.83
CA MET A 41 64.47 26.54 -16.54
C MET A 41 64.07 27.35 -15.31
N ASP A 42 62.89 27.94 -15.32
CA ASP A 42 62.32 28.54 -14.12
C ASP A 42 61.73 27.45 -13.19
N ARG A 43 61.25 27.85 -12.01
CA ARG A 43 60.56 26.97 -11.05
C ARG A 43 59.24 26.35 -11.56
N TYR A 44 58.88 26.62 -12.81
CA TYR A 44 57.69 26.12 -13.52
C TYR A 44 58.09 25.40 -14.83
N LEU A 45 59.36 25.01 -14.98
CA LEU A 45 59.94 24.30 -16.12
C LEU A 45 59.91 25.06 -17.47
N ASN A 46 59.62 26.36 -17.47
CA ASN A 46 59.69 27.17 -18.69
C ASN A 46 61.16 27.39 -19.06
N LYS A 47 61.52 27.05 -20.31
CA LYS A 47 62.86 27.30 -20.85
C LYS A 47 63.04 28.79 -21.16
N TYR A 48 64.09 29.40 -20.62
CA TYR A 48 64.48 30.79 -20.90
C TYR A 48 66.00 30.89 -21.07
N THR A 49 66.46 31.88 -21.83
CA THR A 49 67.89 32.12 -22.04
C THR A 49 68.23 33.53 -21.55
N GLU A 50 69.25 33.65 -20.70
CA GLU A 50 69.74 34.96 -20.26
C GLU A 50 70.69 35.55 -21.29
N PHE A 51 70.43 36.79 -21.72
CA PHE A 51 71.20 37.48 -22.75
C PHE A 51 71.97 38.66 -22.14
N PRO A 52 73.24 38.48 -21.72
CA PRO A 52 74.03 39.56 -21.16
C PRO A 52 74.43 40.57 -22.24
N PHE A 53 73.86 41.77 -22.17
CA PHE A 53 74.12 42.85 -23.11
C PHE A 53 74.99 43.95 -22.47
N ARG A 54 76.22 44.11 -22.95
CA ARG A 54 77.18 45.09 -22.41
C ARG A 54 77.48 46.20 -23.41
N ILE A 55 77.14 47.43 -23.02
CA ILE A 55 77.61 48.65 -23.69
C ILE A 55 78.68 49.31 -22.81
N THR A 56 79.81 49.61 -23.44
CA THR A 56 80.86 50.48 -22.91
C THR A 56 81.04 51.65 -23.88
N ASP A 57 81.12 52.86 -23.33
CA ASP A 57 81.44 54.08 -24.07
C ASP A 57 82.56 54.81 -23.31
N GLN A 58 83.39 55.58 -24.02
CA GLN A 58 84.47 56.37 -23.43
C GLN A 58 84.05 57.83 -23.15
N ALA A 59 82.83 58.22 -23.53
CA ALA A 59 82.21 59.49 -23.18
C ALA A 59 80.76 59.29 -22.70
N ALA A 60 80.18 60.33 -22.08
CA ALA A 60 78.78 60.29 -21.64
C ALA A 60 77.83 60.36 -22.85
N ALA A 61 77.08 59.27 -23.09
CA ALA A 61 76.11 59.17 -24.17
C ALA A 61 74.75 58.63 -23.68
N THR A 62 73.67 59.06 -24.33
CA THR A 62 72.32 58.51 -24.08
C THR A 62 72.03 57.39 -25.05
N VAL A 63 72.03 56.14 -24.56
CA VAL A 63 71.59 54.98 -25.34
C VAL A 63 70.07 54.84 -25.24
N LYS A 64 69.39 54.68 -26.38
CA LYS A 64 67.98 54.29 -26.44
C LYS A 64 67.84 52.98 -27.21
N LEU A 65 67.44 51.91 -26.52
CA LEU A 65 66.94 50.69 -27.17
C LEU A 65 65.51 50.92 -27.67
N SER A 66 65.20 50.32 -28.82
CA SER A 66 63.88 50.38 -29.47
C SER A 66 63.71 49.17 -30.37
N ASN A 67 62.47 48.75 -30.60
CA ASN A 67 62.08 47.57 -31.40
C ASN A 67 62.53 46.20 -30.83
N LEU A 68 62.70 46.09 -29.50
CA LEU A 68 62.82 44.78 -28.85
C LEU A 68 61.46 44.07 -28.89
N THR A 69 61.38 42.90 -29.52
CA THR A 69 60.17 42.04 -29.54
C THR A 69 60.51 40.69 -28.94
N ILE A 70 59.99 40.40 -27.75
CA ILE A 70 60.13 39.10 -27.10
C ILE A 70 58.87 38.28 -27.46
N ARG A 71 59.07 37.09 -28.04
CA ARG A 71 57.99 36.13 -28.31
C ARG A 71 58.22 34.88 -27.46
N TYR A 72 57.18 34.47 -26.73
CA TYR A 72 57.12 33.18 -26.06
C TYR A 72 55.77 32.53 -26.40
N GLU A 73 55.76 31.22 -26.61
CA GLU A 73 54.53 30.46 -26.85
C GLU A 73 54.13 29.78 -25.53
N TYR A 74 53.05 30.25 -24.92
CA TYR A 74 52.52 29.72 -23.67
C TYR A 74 51.24 28.93 -23.96
N LYS A 75 51.28 27.62 -23.69
CA LYS A 75 50.12 26.73 -23.79
C LYS A 75 49.81 26.19 -22.40
N VAL A 76 48.65 26.56 -21.88
CA VAL A 76 48.03 25.91 -20.71
C VAL A 76 46.77 25.22 -21.21
N SER A 77 46.76 23.90 -21.09
CA SER A 77 45.57 23.08 -21.11
C SER A 77 45.32 22.69 -19.66
N VAL A 78 44.18 23.08 -19.09
CA VAL A 78 43.74 22.56 -17.80
C VAL A 78 42.72 21.47 -18.11
N ASP A 79 43.17 20.22 -18.03
CA ASP A 79 42.31 19.05 -18.17
C ASP A 79 41.96 18.59 -16.75
N ILE A 80 40.71 18.77 -16.33
CA ILE A 80 40.26 18.37 -14.98
C ILE A 80 39.63 16.97 -15.09
N ALA A 81 40.51 15.99 -15.29
CA ALA A 81 40.17 14.58 -15.25
C ALA A 81 41.13 13.82 -14.31
N GLU A 82 40.56 12.86 -13.57
CA GLU A 82 41.20 11.80 -12.78
C GLU A 82 41.93 12.13 -11.46
N ASP A 83 42.60 13.26 -11.24
CA ASP A 83 43.40 13.47 -9.99
C ASP A 83 42.65 14.08 -8.80
N SER A 84 41.31 14.06 -8.82
CA SER A 84 40.45 14.51 -7.71
C SER A 84 40.42 13.53 -6.52
N GLY A 85 40.84 12.27 -6.70
CA GLY A 85 40.70 11.22 -5.69
C GLY A 85 41.57 11.42 -4.44
N THR A 86 42.79 11.92 -4.57
CA THR A 86 43.75 12.01 -3.45
C THR A 86 43.61 13.30 -2.64
N VAL A 87 43.24 14.42 -3.28
CA VAL A 87 43.01 15.71 -2.59
C VAL A 87 41.71 15.68 -1.79
N VAL A 88 40.63 15.13 -2.35
CA VAL A 88 39.32 15.04 -1.66
C VAL A 88 39.37 14.07 -0.47
N ALA A 89 40.06 12.93 -0.61
CA ALA A 89 40.23 11.98 0.49
C ALA A 89 41.00 12.57 1.69
N GLY A 90 41.99 13.44 1.44
CA GLY A 90 42.75 14.13 2.49
C GLY A 90 42.02 15.30 3.17
N MET A 91 40.85 15.71 2.67
CA MET A 91 40.07 16.84 3.19
C MET A 91 38.79 16.44 3.94
N ARG A 92 38.37 15.16 3.88
CA ARG A 92 37.12 14.69 4.52
C ARG A 92 37.10 14.75 6.06
N ASP A 93 38.27 14.77 6.71
CA ASP A 93 38.37 14.72 8.19
C ASP A 93 38.42 16.10 8.89
N ASN A 94 38.24 17.22 8.17
CA ASN A 94 38.13 18.54 8.80
C ASN A 94 36.83 19.24 8.37
N THR A 95 35.78 18.91 9.13
CA THR A 95 34.57 19.70 9.29
C THR A 95 34.88 21.19 9.52
N HIS A 96 34.04 22.04 8.93
CA HIS A 96 33.79 23.45 9.29
C HIS A 96 34.94 24.25 9.92
N VAL A 97 35.64 25.06 9.11
CA VAL A 97 36.03 26.48 9.38
C VAL A 97 37.00 26.95 8.28
N ASP A 98 36.70 28.13 7.73
CA ASP A 98 37.51 29.05 6.94
C ASP A 98 38.90 28.59 6.46
N LYS A 99 39.02 28.38 5.14
CA LYS A 99 40.32 28.41 4.44
C LYS A 99 40.21 29.17 3.13
N ASP A 100 40.97 30.26 3.02
CA ASP A 100 41.00 31.16 1.87
C ASP A 100 41.28 30.42 0.55
N VAL A 101 40.37 30.54 -0.42
CA VAL A 101 40.56 30.02 -1.78
C VAL A 101 41.59 30.90 -2.51
N HIS A 102 42.86 30.47 -2.51
CA HIS A 102 43.93 31.17 -3.21
C HIS A 102 43.87 30.92 -4.72
N ILE A 103 43.37 31.89 -5.49
CA ILE A 103 43.39 31.88 -6.95
C ILE A 103 44.63 32.60 -7.48
N PRO A 104 45.61 31.90 -8.08
CA PRO A 104 46.80 32.53 -8.63
C PRO A 104 46.52 33.15 -10.01
N PHE A 105 46.41 34.48 -10.07
CA PHE A 105 46.44 35.22 -11.34
C PHE A 105 47.87 35.68 -11.69
N LYS A 106 48.21 35.67 -12.98
CA LYS A 106 49.55 36.04 -13.49
C LYS A 106 49.44 37.28 -14.37
N VAL A 107 50.03 38.39 -13.92
CA VAL A 107 50.02 39.68 -14.66
C VAL A 107 51.42 40.03 -15.15
N SER A 108 51.51 40.70 -16.31
CA SER A 108 52.77 41.18 -16.90
C SER A 108 52.65 42.63 -17.37
N THR A 109 53.76 43.38 -17.32
CA THR A 109 53.88 44.72 -17.95
C THR A 109 54.88 44.69 -19.10
N GLY A 110 54.72 45.62 -20.04
CA GLY A 110 55.72 45.90 -21.08
C GLY A 110 56.62 47.11 -20.80
N GLN A 111 56.32 47.93 -19.79
CA GLN A 111 57.10 49.12 -19.37
C GLN A 111 56.90 49.41 -17.87
N SER A 112 57.81 50.20 -17.28
CA SER A 112 57.71 50.68 -15.90
C SER A 112 56.47 51.56 -15.67
N GLY A 113 55.38 50.92 -15.25
CA GLY A 113 54.13 51.54 -14.83
C GLY A 113 53.42 50.61 -13.85
N ARG A 114 52.75 51.18 -12.85
CA ARG A 114 52.03 50.44 -11.81
C ARG A 114 50.88 49.65 -12.45
N ILE A 115 50.88 48.33 -12.29
CA ILE A 115 49.64 47.55 -12.38
C ILE A 115 48.89 47.76 -11.07
N THR A 116 47.63 48.20 -11.16
CA THR A 116 46.66 48.05 -10.09
C THR A 116 45.59 47.09 -10.61
N LEU A 117 45.38 45.98 -9.93
CA LEU A 117 44.16 45.20 -10.05
C LEU A 117 43.29 45.61 -8.86
N GLU A 118 42.24 46.36 -9.13
CA GLU A 118 41.26 46.76 -8.13
C GLU A 118 40.17 45.68 -8.12
N ASP A 119 40.09 44.96 -6.99
CA ASP A 119 39.06 43.98 -6.61
C ASP A 119 38.55 43.05 -7.72
N PRO A 120 39.35 42.04 -8.14
CA PRO A 120 38.82 40.93 -8.93
C PRO A 120 37.79 40.17 -8.09
N ASN A 121 36.50 40.45 -8.32
CA ASN A 121 35.40 39.79 -7.64
C ASN A 121 35.32 38.31 -8.06
N VAL A 122 35.97 37.46 -7.29
CA VAL A 122 35.83 36.00 -7.38
C VAL A 122 34.58 35.61 -6.62
N VAL A 123 33.51 35.33 -7.35
CA VAL A 123 32.35 34.65 -6.78
C VAL A 123 32.58 33.15 -6.96
N TYR A 124 32.68 32.44 -5.85
CA TYR A 124 32.63 30.98 -5.82
C TYR A 124 31.33 30.56 -5.13
N HIS A 125 30.82 29.40 -5.53
CA HIS A 125 29.64 28.79 -4.96
C HIS A 125 30.05 27.40 -4.49
N MET A 126 29.82 27.13 -3.21
CA MET A 126 29.97 25.80 -2.65
C MET A 126 28.61 25.14 -2.76
N ASP A 127 28.60 23.92 -3.28
CA ASP A 127 27.44 23.04 -3.39
C ASP A 127 27.28 22.37 -2.02
N TYR A 128 26.15 22.53 -1.34
CA TYR A 128 25.90 21.91 -0.03
C TYR A 128 24.76 20.89 -0.09
N PRO A 129 24.79 19.83 0.74
CA PRO A 129 23.66 18.91 0.82
C PRO A 129 22.34 19.58 1.21
N PRO A 130 21.17 19.03 0.78
CA PRO A 130 19.88 19.61 1.08
C PRO A 130 19.65 19.78 2.59
N LEU A 131 19.03 20.89 2.98
CA LEU A 131 18.76 21.20 4.37
C LEU A 131 17.29 20.91 4.70
N LEU A 132 17.06 20.05 5.70
CA LEU A 132 15.75 19.94 6.36
C LEU A 132 15.47 21.23 7.12
N LEU A 133 14.44 21.98 6.70
CA LEU A 133 14.03 23.25 7.29
C LEU A 133 13.25 23.06 8.60
N THR A 134 12.39 22.05 8.64
CA THR A 134 11.54 21.67 9.76
C THR A 134 11.18 20.20 9.62
N ASP A 135 10.85 19.56 10.74
CA ASP A 135 10.38 18.18 10.75
C ASP A 135 9.12 18.02 9.88
N VAL A 136 9.08 16.93 9.10
CA VAL A 136 7.88 16.45 8.41
C VAL A 136 6.89 15.96 9.47
N PRO A 137 5.64 16.46 9.50
CA PRO A 137 4.67 16.10 10.51
C PRO A 137 4.07 14.71 10.24
N ASP A 138 3.53 14.10 11.30
CA ASP A 138 2.74 12.87 11.19
C ASP A 138 1.53 13.07 10.26
N GLN A 139 1.19 12.02 9.51
CA GLN A 139 0.14 11.99 8.51
C GLN A 139 -1.02 11.09 8.93
N GLN A 140 -2.20 11.35 8.35
CA GLN A 140 -3.41 10.57 8.59
C GLN A 140 -4.14 10.29 7.29
N VAL A 141 -4.51 9.02 7.10
CA VAL A 141 -5.35 8.50 6.01
C VAL A 141 -6.41 7.58 6.58
N PHE A 142 -7.42 7.24 5.78
CA PHE A 142 -8.43 6.25 6.14
C PHE A 142 -8.18 4.94 5.37
N GLU A 143 -8.52 3.78 5.94
CA GLU A 143 -8.08 2.48 5.39
C GLU A 143 -8.59 2.17 3.97
N ASP A 144 -9.78 2.64 3.61
CA ASP A 144 -10.34 2.53 2.25
C ASP A 144 -9.90 3.64 1.27
N GLU A 145 -9.13 4.65 1.72
CA GLU A 145 -8.74 5.81 0.90
C GLU A 145 -7.23 5.81 0.58
N ALA A 146 -6.87 5.18 -0.54
CA ALA A 146 -5.56 5.39 -1.16
C ALA A 146 -5.38 6.87 -1.54
N ARG A 147 -4.24 7.46 -1.19
CA ARG A 147 -4.06 8.92 -1.19
C ARG A 147 -2.77 9.34 -1.89
N ASP A 148 -2.92 9.74 -3.14
CA ASP A 148 -1.91 10.49 -3.90
C ASP A 148 -1.75 11.90 -3.32
N TYR A 149 -0.55 12.47 -3.43
CA TYR A 149 -0.24 13.85 -3.05
C TYR A 149 -0.54 14.16 -1.57
N LEU A 150 -0.15 13.25 -0.67
CA LEU A 150 -0.36 13.37 0.78
C LEU A 150 0.49 14.48 1.40
N VAL A 151 1.79 14.54 1.07
CA VAL A 151 2.75 15.55 1.57
C VAL A 151 3.66 16.01 0.45
N ASN A 152 3.80 17.32 0.25
CA ASN A 152 4.85 17.89 -0.59
C ASN A 152 6.17 17.97 0.20
N LEU A 153 7.21 17.26 -0.22
CA LEU A 153 8.49 17.26 0.48
C LEU A 153 9.33 18.53 0.19
N ASP A 154 9.04 19.24 -0.91
CA ASP A 154 9.66 20.55 -1.20
C ASP A 154 9.29 21.62 -0.14
N ASP A 155 8.23 21.42 0.64
CA ASP A 155 7.85 22.34 1.73
C ASP A 155 8.75 22.19 2.97
N TYR A 156 9.51 21.09 3.06
CA TYR A 156 10.32 20.71 4.23
C TYR A 156 11.82 20.74 3.97
N PHE A 157 12.25 20.69 2.72
CA PHE A 157 13.66 20.73 2.33
C PHE A 157 13.96 21.97 1.48
N THR A 158 15.16 22.51 1.63
CA THR A 158 15.72 23.54 0.74
C THR A 158 17.10 23.13 0.25
N ASP A 159 17.51 23.68 -0.89
CA ASP A 159 18.89 23.66 -1.34
C ASP A 159 19.46 25.09 -1.36
N ASP A 160 20.79 25.23 -1.46
CA ASP A 160 21.50 26.50 -1.31
C ASP A 160 21.88 27.17 -2.64
N TRP A 161 22.25 26.36 -3.64
CA TRP A 161 22.78 26.84 -4.91
C TRP A 161 22.00 26.36 -6.14
N ASP A 162 21.50 25.13 -6.10
CA ASP A 162 20.81 24.52 -7.23
C ASP A 162 19.29 24.70 -7.12
N ASN A 163 18.75 25.68 -7.84
CA ASN A 163 17.31 25.85 -8.03
C ASN A 163 16.74 24.77 -9.01
N GLU A 164 17.24 23.54 -8.94
CA GLU A 164 16.66 22.36 -9.57
C GLU A 164 15.74 21.66 -8.56
N SER A 165 14.82 20.82 -9.03
CA SER A 165 13.94 20.06 -8.12
C SER A 165 14.74 19.00 -7.37
N LEU A 166 14.61 18.98 -6.04
CA LEU A 166 15.20 17.94 -5.20
C LEU A 166 14.64 16.56 -5.60
N ARG A 167 15.50 15.55 -5.55
CA ARG A 167 15.11 14.16 -5.77
C ARG A 167 14.93 13.47 -4.43
N PHE A 168 13.74 12.94 -4.19
CA PHE A 168 13.44 12.19 -2.98
C PHE A 168 13.55 10.68 -3.19
N VAL A 169 13.89 9.97 -2.11
CA VAL A 169 13.76 8.51 -1.98
C VAL A 169 13.27 8.17 -0.58
N ILE A 170 12.43 7.14 -0.46
CA ILE A 170 12.08 6.56 0.85
C ILE A 170 13.24 5.66 1.29
N VAL A 171 13.73 5.85 2.52
CA VAL A 171 14.88 5.11 3.06
C VAL A 171 14.51 4.18 4.21
N GLU A 172 13.38 4.40 4.86
CA GLU A 172 12.83 3.56 5.91
C GLU A 172 11.30 3.59 5.84
N GLU A 173 10.70 2.40 5.95
CA GLU A 173 9.26 2.15 5.97
C GLU A 173 9.07 0.86 6.79
N SER A 174 8.36 0.93 7.91
CA SER A 174 8.36 -0.19 8.86
C SER A 174 7.54 -1.40 8.39
N GLU A 175 6.43 -1.17 7.69
CA GLU A 175 5.44 -2.21 7.36
C GLU A 175 4.87 -2.06 5.92
N PRO A 176 5.71 -2.26 4.88
CA PRO A 176 5.36 -2.04 3.46
C PRO A 176 4.25 -2.95 2.90
N HIS A 177 3.71 -3.87 3.71
CA HIS A 177 2.60 -4.75 3.32
C HIS A 177 1.24 -4.13 3.68
N TYR A 178 1.18 -3.27 4.70
CA TYR A 178 -0.05 -2.61 5.16
C TYR A 178 -0.19 -1.19 4.59
N VAL A 179 0.93 -0.46 4.49
CA VAL A 179 1.02 0.83 3.81
C VAL A 179 2.12 0.71 2.76
N ASP A 180 1.82 1.03 1.51
CA ASP A 180 2.78 1.13 0.39
C ASP A 180 3.02 2.61 0.11
N ALA A 181 4.07 3.18 0.70
CA ALA A 181 4.47 4.56 0.47
C ALA A 181 5.31 4.70 -0.81
N TYR A 182 4.95 5.65 -1.66
CA TYR A 182 5.65 5.95 -2.90
C TYR A 182 5.74 7.45 -3.16
N LEU A 183 6.60 7.81 -4.11
CA LEU A 183 6.87 9.20 -4.47
C LEU A 183 6.37 9.49 -5.89
N ILE A 184 5.63 10.58 -6.05
CA ILE A 184 5.31 11.20 -7.33
C ILE A 184 6.04 12.55 -7.35
N ASP A 185 7.17 12.61 -8.06
CA ASP A 185 8.11 13.74 -8.04
C ASP A 185 8.54 14.06 -6.59
N SER A 186 8.15 15.22 -6.03
CA SER A 186 8.39 15.61 -4.63
C SER A 186 7.27 15.25 -3.66
N TRP A 187 6.19 14.64 -4.13
CA TRP A 187 5.04 14.29 -3.30
C TRP A 187 5.09 12.86 -2.77
N LEU A 188 5.08 12.73 -1.45
CA LEU A 188 4.77 11.48 -0.78
C LEU A 188 3.30 11.13 -0.99
N SER A 189 3.05 9.88 -1.34
CA SER A 189 1.75 9.29 -1.64
C SER A 189 1.66 7.89 -1.02
N VAL A 190 0.46 7.41 -0.70
CA VAL A 190 0.27 6.11 -0.06
C VAL A 190 -0.83 5.27 -0.70
N LYS A 191 -0.61 3.96 -0.76
CA LYS A 191 -1.60 2.92 -1.01
C LYS A 191 -1.72 2.03 0.22
N LEU A 192 -2.85 1.36 0.31
CA LEU A 192 -3.22 0.49 1.43
C LEU A 192 -3.55 -0.88 0.80
N PRO A 193 -2.57 -1.81 0.74
CA PRO A 193 -2.73 -3.06 -0.01
C PRO A 193 -3.53 -4.12 0.75
N GLU A 194 -3.35 -4.19 2.07
CA GLU A 194 -4.18 -4.99 2.96
C GLU A 194 -5.45 -4.20 3.27
N LYS A 195 -6.60 -4.83 3.09
CA LYS A 195 -7.89 -4.20 3.42
C LYS A 195 -8.16 -4.31 4.92
N ASP A 196 -9.04 -3.45 5.42
CA ASP A 196 -9.59 -3.55 6.78
C ASP A 196 -8.45 -3.48 7.85
N TRP A 197 -7.32 -2.86 7.49
CA TRP A 197 -6.15 -2.65 8.35
C TRP A 197 -6.03 -1.20 8.78
N ASN A 198 -6.13 -0.99 10.10
CA ASN A 198 -5.85 0.28 10.76
C ASN A 198 -4.64 0.14 11.70
N GLY A 199 -3.90 1.24 11.88
CA GLY A 199 -2.63 1.22 12.61
C GLY A 199 -1.71 2.39 12.33
N GLU A 200 -0.42 2.19 12.60
CA GLU A 200 0.64 3.19 12.47
C GLU A 200 1.86 2.57 11.77
N VAL A 201 2.41 3.27 10.78
CA VAL A 201 3.66 2.92 10.07
C VAL A 201 4.64 4.07 10.18
N THR A 202 5.91 3.81 10.49
CA THR A 202 6.95 4.84 10.48
C THR A 202 7.59 4.94 9.10
N VAL A 203 7.84 6.18 8.66
CA VAL A 203 8.49 6.49 7.38
C VAL A 203 9.63 7.48 7.60
N ARG A 204 10.71 7.30 6.84
CA ARG A 204 11.78 8.31 6.69
C ARG A 204 12.13 8.47 5.22
N VAL A 205 12.26 9.73 4.78
CA VAL A 205 12.63 10.09 3.42
C VAL A 205 14.03 10.72 3.39
N ARG A 206 14.67 10.69 2.24
CA ARG A 206 15.96 11.31 1.96
C ARG A 206 15.85 12.22 0.75
N ALA A 207 16.25 13.47 0.92
CA ALA A 207 16.42 14.41 -0.18
C ALA A 207 17.83 14.27 -0.76
N HIS A 208 17.93 14.38 -2.08
CA HIS A 208 19.17 14.49 -2.84
C HIS A 208 19.10 15.74 -3.73
N ASP A 209 20.21 16.47 -3.83
CA ASP A 209 20.44 17.45 -4.90
C ASP A 209 20.92 16.74 -6.19
N ARG A 210 21.49 17.48 -7.16
CA ARG A 210 22.05 16.90 -8.40
C ARG A 210 23.20 15.90 -8.15
N HIS A 211 23.90 16.03 -7.02
CA HIS A 211 25.12 15.34 -6.69
C HIS A 211 24.80 14.05 -5.90
N PRO A 212 25.14 12.86 -6.43
CA PRO A 212 24.61 11.59 -5.91
C PRO A 212 25.07 11.23 -4.48
N PHE A 213 26.03 11.97 -3.93
CA PHE A 213 26.54 11.78 -2.56
C PHE A 213 26.06 12.83 -1.57
N TYR A 214 25.46 13.93 -2.04
CA TYR A 214 24.91 14.95 -1.18
C TYR A 214 23.43 14.65 -0.95
N HIS A 215 23.10 14.52 0.32
CA HIS A 215 21.79 14.09 0.78
C HIS A 215 21.61 14.42 2.24
N ASN A 216 20.35 14.48 2.65
CA ASN A 216 19.97 14.62 4.04
C ASN A 216 18.66 13.89 4.28
N ASP A 217 18.50 13.35 5.49
CA ASP A 217 17.36 12.54 5.87
C ASP A 217 16.34 13.40 6.62
N SER A 218 15.06 13.10 6.45
CA SER A 218 14.02 13.67 7.31
C SER A 218 14.16 13.14 8.75
N ASN A 219 13.43 13.76 9.68
CA ASN A 219 12.98 13.04 10.87
C ASN A 219 12.21 11.77 10.48
N GLU A 220 12.09 10.85 11.42
CA GLU A 220 11.06 9.82 11.37
C GLU A 220 9.70 10.45 11.68
N PHE A 221 8.68 10.11 10.90
CA PHE A 221 7.29 10.53 11.09
C PHE A 221 6.36 9.34 10.91
N VAL A 222 5.17 9.43 11.50
CA VAL A 222 4.17 8.35 11.48
C VAL A 222 3.12 8.62 10.41
N ILE A 223 2.76 7.59 9.65
CA ILE A 223 1.52 7.55 8.87
C ILE A 223 0.52 6.71 9.65
N ARG A 224 -0.55 7.34 10.14
CA ARG A 224 -1.65 6.69 10.84
C ARG A 224 -2.77 6.37 9.87
N VAL A 225 -3.14 5.10 9.80
CA VAL A 225 -4.34 4.64 9.10
C VAL A 225 -5.47 4.58 10.12
N LEU A 226 -6.52 5.35 9.88
CA LEU A 226 -7.74 5.43 10.68
C LEU A 226 -8.79 4.45 10.15
N PRO A 227 -9.54 3.76 11.02
CA PRO A 227 -10.59 2.87 10.58
C PRO A 227 -11.74 3.61 9.89
N ILE A 228 -12.41 2.93 8.96
CA ILE A 228 -13.71 3.27 8.41
C ILE A 228 -14.65 2.11 8.69
N ASN A 229 -15.84 2.43 9.19
CA ASN A 229 -16.85 1.41 9.46
C ASN A 229 -17.23 0.64 8.19
N ASP A 230 -16.98 -0.65 8.20
CA ASP A 230 -17.36 -1.59 7.15
C ASP A 230 -18.83 -2.03 7.35
N ALA A 231 -19.26 -3.13 6.73
CA ALA A 231 -20.53 -3.76 7.07
C ALA A 231 -20.31 -5.20 7.51
N PRO A 232 -21.08 -5.71 8.49
CA PRO A 232 -20.99 -7.11 8.91
C PRO A 232 -21.32 -8.03 7.75
N VAL A 233 -20.64 -9.17 7.65
CA VAL A 233 -20.89 -10.19 6.62
C VAL A 233 -21.66 -11.36 7.22
N LEU A 234 -22.89 -11.61 6.74
CA LEU A 234 -23.69 -12.74 7.16
C LEU A 234 -23.24 -14.02 6.43
N HIS A 235 -22.96 -15.09 7.18
CA HIS A 235 -22.63 -16.38 6.56
C HIS A 235 -23.86 -16.98 5.88
N PHE A 236 -23.67 -17.55 4.69
CA PHE A 236 -24.72 -18.17 3.89
C PHE A 236 -25.60 -19.15 4.69
N ILE A 237 -26.85 -18.75 4.92
CA ILE A 237 -27.90 -19.56 5.51
C ILE A 237 -28.46 -20.49 4.42
N GLN A 238 -28.56 -21.79 4.74
CA GLN A 238 -29.00 -22.81 3.79
C GLN A 238 -30.51 -23.05 3.86
N ASP A 239 -31.21 -22.92 2.73
CA ASP A 239 -32.58 -23.41 2.55
C ASP A 239 -32.86 -24.79 3.17
N ARG A 240 -33.98 -24.91 3.91
CA ARG A 240 -34.39 -26.14 4.60
C ARG A 240 -35.79 -26.62 4.21
N GLU A 241 -35.95 -27.95 4.29
CA GLU A 241 -37.23 -28.63 4.38
C GLU A 241 -37.31 -29.23 5.80
N LEU A 242 -38.24 -28.76 6.61
CA LEU A 242 -38.42 -29.12 8.02
C LEU A 242 -39.67 -30.02 8.22
N GLU A 243 -39.83 -30.59 9.41
CA GLU A 243 -41.06 -31.30 9.79
C GLU A 243 -42.02 -30.37 10.54
N VAL A 244 -43.32 -30.48 10.25
CA VAL A 244 -44.37 -29.76 10.97
C VAL A 244 -44.44 -30.21 12.44
N ASP A 245 -44.77 -29.27 13.33
CA ASP A 245 -44.87 -29.44 14.79
C ASP A 245 -43.56 -29.91 15.47
N VAL A 246 -42.40 -29.80 14.78
CA VAL A 246 -41.05 -30.05 15.30
C VAL A 246 -40.30 -28.72 15.43
N GLU A 247 -39.69 -28.48 16.60
CA GLU A 247 -38.82 -27.32 16.80
C GLU A 247 -37.48 -27.52 16.08
N HIS A 248 -37.11 -26.57 15.24
CA HIS A 248 -35.77 -26.46 14.67
C HIS A 248 -35.03 -25.27 15.29
N VAL A 249 -33.75 -25.47 15.57
CA VAL A 249 -32.86 -24.46 16.16
C VAL A 249 -31.52 -24.55 15.43
N GLU A 250 -31.02 -23.41 14.97
CA GLU A 250 -29.66 -23.25 14.48
C GLU A 250 -29.04 -21.96 15.05
N TYR A 251 -27.74 -21.79 14.85
CA TYR A 251 -27.02 -20.58 15.23
C TYR A 251 -26.48 -19.96 13.96
N LEU A 252 -26.98 -18.76 13.64
CA LEU A 252 -26.48 -17.92 12.59
C LEU A 252 -25.03 -17.53 12.90
N GLN A 253 -24.26 -17.25 11.86
CA GLN A 253 -22.87 -16.83 11.98
C GLN A 253 -22.69 -15.58 11.13
N ALA A 254 -22.04 -14.57 11.67
CA ALA A 254 -21.64 -13.38 10.96
C ALA A 254 -20.25 -12.97 11.45
N SER A 255 -19.55 -12.18 10.64
CA SER A 255 -18.25 -11.62 10.98
C SER A 255 -18.17 -10.20 10.48
N ASP A 256 -17.74 -9.29 11.34
CA ASP A 256 -17.40 -7.93 10.96
C ASP A 256 -15.90 -7.82 10.66
N PRO A 257 -15.48 -7.10 9.60
CA PRO A 257 -14.10 -6.65 9.45
C PRO A 257 -13.63 -5.82 10.66
N ASP A 258 -14.49 -4.93 11.16
CA ASP A 258 -14.19 -4.03 12.28
C ASP A 258 -13.87 -4.81 13.57
N VAL A 259 -12.82 -4.38 14.28
CA VAL A 259 -12.29 -5.12 15.43
C VAL A 259 -13.12 -4.85 16.68
N GLU A 260 -13.65 -3.64 16.79
CA GLU A 260 -14.55 -3.15 17.82
C GLU A 260 -15.90 -3.90 17.86
N ASP A 261 -16.44 -4.31 16.72
CA ASP A 261 -17.82 -4.82 16.62
C ASP A 261 -17.93 -6.34 16.85
N ARG A 262 -16.80 -6.98 17.11
CA ARG A 262 -16.69 -8.42 17.40
C ARG A 262 -17.46 -8.81 18.66
N GLY A 263 -18.65 -9.39 18.43
CA GLY A 263 -19.58 -9.79 19.49
C GLY A 263 -20.57 -8.70 19.90
N HIS A 264 -20.69 -7.64 19.10
CA HIS A 264 -21.64 -6.55 19.27
C HIS A 264 -22.65 -6.42 18.11
N LEU A 265 -22.64 -7.40 17.19
CA LEU A 265 -23.60 -7.51 16.09
C LEU A 265 -25.00 -7.87 16.57
N GLU A 266 -26.02 -7.19 16.02
CA GLU A 266 -27.44 -7.44 16.27
C GLU A 266 -28.08 -8.19 15.10
N PHE A 267 -28.68 -9.35 15.39
CA PHE A 267 -29.43 -10.15 14.40
C PHE A 267 -30.92 -9.81 14.43
N SER A 268 -31.58 -9.86 13.28
CA SER A 268 -33.03 -9.66 13.15
C SER A 268 -33.60 -10.43 11.96
N ASP A 269 -34.92 -10.65 11.96
CA ASP A 269 -35.66 -11.21 10.84
C ASP A 269 -36.98 -10.47 10.57
N ASP A 270 -37.55 -10.64 9.38
CA ASP A 270 -38.80 -9.99 8.95
C ASP A 270 -40.04 -10.91 8.98
N SER A 271 -39.97 -12.05 9.69
CA SER A 271 -40.99 -13.10 9.70
C SER A 271 -41.88 -13.08 10.94
N ASP A 272 -43.13 -13.51 10.78
CA ASP A 272 -44.03 -13.82 11.91
C ASP A 272 -43.83 -15.26 12.47
N VAL A 273 -43.02 -16.09 11.81
CA VAL A 273 -42.90 -17.55 12.06
C VAL A 273 -41.49 -17.97 12.50
N ILE A 274 -40.49 -17.19 12.13
CA ILE A 274 -39.12 -17.33 12.62
C ILE A 274 -38.96 -16.47 13.89
N ASP A 275 -38.05 -16.86 14.77
CA ASP A 275 -37.70 -16.17 16.00
C ASP A 275 -36.17 -16.17 16.08
N VAL A 276 -35.53 -15.07 15.66
CA VAL A 276 -34.07 -14.87 15.77
C VAL A 276 -33.74 -14.10 17.05
N ASP A 277 -32.96 -14.71 17.93
CA ASP A 277 -32.42 -14.04 19.11
C ASP A 277 -31.35 -13.00 18.69
N PRO A 278 -31.52 -11.70 19.03
CA PRO A 278 -30.71 -10.63 18.46
C PRO A 278 -29.26 -10.61 18.95
N GLU A 279 -28.97 -11.07 20.16
CA GLU A 279 -27.62 -11.08 20.73
C GLU A 279 -26.83 -12.35 20.36
N THR A 280 -27.52 -13.49 20.22
CA THR A 280 -26.86 -14.80 20.03
C THR A 280 -26.96 -15.36 18.61
N GLY A 281 -27.73 -14.71 17.73
CA GLY A 281 -28.01 -15.22 16.38
C GLY A 281 -28.73 -16.58 16.40
N ARG A 282 -29.38 -16.94 17.51
CA ARG A 282 -30.07 -18.22 17.64
C ARG A 282 -31.41 -18.15 16.91
N LEU A 283 -31.44 -18.71 15.71
CA LEU A 283 -32.67 -18.88 14.93
C LEU A 283 -33.46 -20.05 15.48
N LYS A 284 -34.75 -19.82 15.74
CA LYS A 284 -35.73 -20.83 16.12
C LYS A 284 -36.95 -20.77 15.20
N VAL A 285 -37.47 -21.94 14.83
CA VAL A 285 -38.73 -22.07 14.07
C VAL A 285 -39.50 -23.30 14.50
N THR A 286 -40.84 -23.24 14.45
CA THR A 286 -41.72 -24.39 14.65
C THR A 286 -42.93 -24.25 13.75
N PHE A 287 -42.85 -24.83 12.55
CA PHE A 287 -43.93 -24.80 11.57
C PHE A 287 -45.18 -25.48 12.10
N ARG A 288 -46.34 -24.84 11.89
CA ARG A 288 -47.67 -25.34 12.21
C ARG A 288 -48.40 -25.72 10.94
N SER A 289 -49.38 -26.62 11.07
CA SER A 289 -50.17 -27.14 9.94
C SER A 289 -50.96 -26.10 9.12
N TYR A 290 -51.10 -24.85 9.62
CA TYR A 290 -51.76 -23.75 8.93
C TYR A 290 -50.80 -22.68 8.37
N ASP A 291 -49.49 -22.80 8.62
CA ASP A 291 -48.50 -21.84 8.12
C ASP A 291 -48.31 -22.02 6.60
N PRO A 292 -47.83 -20.99 5.88
CA PRO A 292 -47.49 -21.11 4.46
C PRO A 292 -46.49 -22.25 4.25
N ARG A 293 -46.78 -23.14 3.29
CA ARG A 293 -45.95 -24.33 3.03
C ARG A 293 -44.50 -23.98 2.65
N ILE A 294 -44.30 -22.79 2.08
CA ILE A 294 -42.99 -22.20 1.79
C ILE A 294 -43.05 -20.78 2.35
N ILE A 295 -42.05 -20.41 3.14
CA ILE A 295 -41.82 -19.04 3.63
C ILE A 295 -40.50 -18.56 3.03
N PHE A 296 -40.51 -17.31 2.57
CA PHE A 296 -39.32 -16.53 2.29
C PHE A 296 -39.25 -15.45 3.37
N PHE A 297 -38.08 -15.26 3.96
CA PHE A 297 -37.84 -14.27 5.00
C PHE A 297 -36.42 -13.72 4.83
N ASN A 298 -36.22 -12.47 5.19
CA ASN A 298 -34.90 -11.85 5.25
C ASN A 298 -34.36 -11.97 6.67
N VAL A 299 -33.09 -12.37 6.77
CA VAL A 299 -32.29 -12.27 8.00
C VAL A 299 -31.31 -11.13 7.80
N THR A 300 -31.29 -10.18 8.74
CA THR A 300 -30.39 -9.02 8.71
C THR A 300 -29.47 -9.08 9.92
N VAL A 301 -28.18 -8.81 9.71
CA VAL A 301 -27.20 -8.55 10.77
C VAL A 301 -26.76 -7.10 10.67
N THR A 302 -26.70 -6.39 11.80
CA THR A 302 -26.37 -4.97 11.88
C THR A 302 -25.27 -4.75 12.90
N ASP A 303 -24.33 -3.85 12.62
CA ASP A 303 -23.32 -3.39 13.58
C ASP A 303 -23.88 -2.30 14.53
N PRO A 304 -23.13 -1.88 15.58
CA PRO A 304 -23.57 -0.79 16.46
C PRO A 304 -23.57 0.62 15.82
N GLN A 305 -23.05 0.78 14.60
CA GLN A 305 -22.90 2.03 13.86
C GLN A 305 -24.02 2.23 12.81
N GLY A 306 -24.75 1.16 12.50
CA GLY A 306 -25.90 1.10 11.61
C GLY A 306 -25.63 0.56 10.20
N ALA A 307 -24.47 -0.02 9.90
CA ALA A 307 -24.28 -0.78 8.65
C ALA A 307 -24.74 -2.24 8.83
N SER A 308 -25.15 -2.87 7.73
CA SER A 308 -25.87 -4.15 7.79
C SER A 308 -25.76 -4.96 6.51
N ASP A 309 -25.76 -6.29 6.65
CA ASP A 309 -25.96 -7.26 5.55
C ASP A 309 -27.27 -8.02 5.74
N THR A 310 -27.87 -8.46 4.63
CA THR A 310 -29.20 -9.07 4.59
C THR A 310 -29.26 -10.22 3.59
N GLN A 311 -29.70 -11.38 4.06
CA GLN A 311 -29.91 -12.56 3.21
C GLN A 311 -31.38 -13.00 3.20
N GLU A 312 -31.96 -13.18 1.99
CA GLU A 312 -33.23 -13.89 1.80
C GLU A 312 -33.02 -15.41 1.96
N VAL A 313 -33.83 -16.04 2.81
CA VAL A 313 -33.79 -17.47 3.16
C VAL A 313 -35.13 -18.11 2.87
N ARG A 314 -35.14 -19.33 2.32
CA ARG A 314 -36.38 -20.05 1.98
C ARG A 314 -36.52 -21.36 2.75
N TYR A 315 -37.41 -21.36 3.74
CA TYR A 315 -37.78 -22.56 4.51
C TYR A 315 -39.14 -23.10 4.06
N ASN A 316 -39.27 -24.42 4.01
CA ASN A 316 -40.53 -25.11 3.74
C ASN A 316 -40.72 -26.29 4.70
N TYR A 317 -41.92 -26.87 4.74
CA TYR A 317 -42.19 -28.02 5.61
C TYR A 317 -42.89 -29.20 4.93
N THR A 318 -42.63 -30.38 5.50
CA THR A 318 -43.34 -31.63 5.25
C THR A 318 -44.29 -31.96 6.38
N MET A 319 -45.41 -32.60 6.01
CA MET A 319 -46.32 -33.22 6.98
C MET A 319 -45.89 -34.68 7.17
N VAL A 320 -45.60 -35.07 8.41
CA VAL A 320 -45.37 -36.47 8.75
C VAL A 320 -46.63 -37.26 8.41
N ARG A 321 -46.54 -38.15 7.42
CA ARG A 321 -47.62 -39.11 7.17
C ARG A 321 -47.64 -40.12 8.31
N VAL A 322 -48.51 -39.88 9.29
CA VAL A 322 -48.92 -40.92 10.23
C VAL A 322 -49.58 -42.03 9.42
N ARG A 323 -48.78 -43.03 9.01
CA ARG A 323 -49.29 -44.28 8.48
C ARG A 323 -49.87 -45.02 9.68
N ILE A 324 -51.16 -44.81 9.93
CA ILE A 324 -51.94 -45.63 10.85
C ILE A 324 -51.69 -47.08 10.40
N GLN A 325 -50.97 -47.85 11.20
CA GLN A 325 -51.11 -49.30 11.12
C GLN A 325 -52.56 -49.57 11.50
N GLU A 326 -53.28 -50.30 10.66
CA GLU A 326 -54.56 -50.91 11.05
C GLU A 326 -54.26 -52.00 12.10
N GLU A 327 -53.96 -51.56 13.34
CA GLU A 327 -54.19 -52.38 14.53
C GLU A 327 -55.70 -52.49 14.72
N ASP A 328 -56.30 -53.38 13.93
CA ASP A 328 -57.11 -54.47 14.46
C ASP A 328 -57.54 -55.35 13.27
N GLU A 329 -56.96 -56.54 13.16
CA GLU A 329 -57.71 -57.66 12.59
C GLU A 329 -58.90 -57.91 13.52
N PHE A 330 -60.02 -57.24 13.22
CA PHE A 330 -61.34 -57.48 13.80
C PHE A 330 -61.50 -59.00 13.97
N PRO A 331 -61.84 -59.55 15.15
CA PRO A 331 -61.49 -60.93 15.49
C PRO A 331 -62.40 -61.96 14.82
N TRP A 332 -62.24 -62.11 13.51
CA TRP A 332 -62.96 -63.04 12.64
C TRP A 332 -62.80 -64.47 13.15
N ALA A 333 -61.65 -64.82 13.75
CA ALA A 333 -61.42 -66.09 14.41
C ALA A 333 -62.41 -66.36 15.59
N LEU A 334 -62.75 -65.34 16.39
CA LEU A 334 -63.75 -65.48 17.47
C LEU A 334 -65.16 -65.60 16.91
N ILE A 335 -65.51 -64.83 15.87
CA ILE A 335 -66.81 -64.92 15.20
C ILE A 335 -66.98 -66.29 14.52
N ILE A 336 -65.94 -66.78 13.85
CA ILE A 336 -65.92 -68.11 13.21
C ILE A 336 -65.99 -69.22 14.27
N MET A 337 -65.30 -69.10 15.42
CA MET A 337 -65.47 -70.05 16.53
C MET A 337 -66.91 -70.05 17.07
N LEU A 338 -67.52 -68.87 17.30
CA LEU A 338 -68.90 -68.77 17.76
C LEU A 338 -69.89 -69.38 16.75
N LEU A 339 -69.69 -69.14 15.45
CA LEU A 339 -70.51 -69.74 14.39
C LEU A 339 -70.30 -71.26 14.29
N LEU A 340 -69.07 -71.76 14.47
CA LEU A 340 -68.78 -73.19 14.51
C LEU A 340 -69.42 -73.87 15.73
N ILE A 341 -69.34 -73.27 16.92
CA ILE A 341 -70.01 -73.76 18.13
C ILE A 341 -71.53 -73.77 17.93
N LEU A 342 -72.10 -72.70 17.39
CA LEU A 342 -73.53 -72.61 17.09
C LEU A 342 -73.96 -73.69 16.08
N ALA A 343 -73.20 -73.88 15.00
CA ALA A 343 -73.44 -74.94 14.02
C ALA A 343 -73.33 -76.34 14.64
N LEU A 344 -72.38 -76.55 15.56
CA LEU A 344 -72.24 -77.82 16.29
C LEU A 344 -73.44 -78.07 17.21
N VAL A 345 -73.93 -77.05 17.92
CA VAL A 345 -75.12 -77.12 18.78
C VAL A 345 -76.37 -77.40 17.96
N VAL A 346 -76.53 -76.77 16.80
CA VAL A 346 -77.65 -77.05 15.87
C VAL A 346 -77.55 -78.47 15.32
N ALA A 347 -76.37 -78.92 14.91
CA ALA A 347 -76.15 -80.28 14.43
C ALA A 347 -76.40 -81.34 15.51
N GLU A 348 -75.99 -81.11 16.75
CA GLU A 348 -76.26 -81.96 17.92
C GLU A 348 -77.76 -82.01 18.24
N ARG A 349 -78.45 -80.87 18.14
CA ARG A 349 -79.92 -80.77 18.34
C ARG A 349 -80.71 -81.45 17.22
N LEU A 350 -80.17 -81.54 16.00
CA LEU A 350 -80.71 -82.31 14.88
C LEU A 350 -80.33 -83.80 14.93
N ARG A 351 -79.21 -84.16 15.57
CA ARG A 351 -78.75 -85.56 15.72
C ARG A 351 -79.45 -86.33 16.83
N ARG A 352 -80.04 -85.65 17.81
CA ARG A 352 -80.90 -86.29 18.81
C ARG A 352 -82.29 -86.47 18.22
N PRO A 353 -82.73 -87.70 17.89
CA PRO A 353 -84.14 -87.92 17.55
C PRO A 353 -84.97 -87.55 18.78
N TYR A 354 -85.85 -86.56 18.62
CA TYR A 354 -86.76 -86.13 19.67
C TYR A 354 -87.77 -87.25 19.90
N ARG A 355 -87.54 -88.05 20.95
CA ARG A 355 -88.44 -89.14 21.34
C ARG A 355 -89.56 -88.54 22.17
N MET A 356 -90.52 -87.92 21.49
CA MET A 356 -91.72 -87.36 22.12
C MET A 356 -92.59 -88.52 22.61
N SER A 357 -92.83 -88.58 23.92
CA SER A 357 -94.02 -89.22 24.48
C SER A 357 -95.25 -88.40 24.13
N GLU A 358 -96.40 -89.06 24.01
CA GLU A 358 -97.56 -88.60 23.23
C GLU A 358 -98.48 -87.58 23.97
N GLU A 359 -97.93 -86.69 24.83
CA GLU A 359 -98.76 -85.94 25.80
C GLU A 359 -98.58 -84.41 25.88
N GLU A 360 -97.63 -83.76 25.19
CA GLU A 360 -97.48 -82.28 25.23
C GLU A 360 -97.59 -81.63 23.84
N ALA A 361 -98.79 -81.76 23.26
CA ALA A 361 -99.23 -81.03 22.08
C ALA A 361 -100.55 -80.28 22.36
N ILE A 362 -100.54 -79.39 23.34
CA ILE A 362 -101.58 -78.36 23.54
C ILE A 362 -100.89 -77.00 23.38
N TRP A 363 -100.85 -76.51 22.14
CA TRP A 363 -100.54 -75.10 21.87
C TRP A 363 -101.84 -74.33 22.08
N ASP A 364 -101.91 -73.62 23.20
CA ASP A 364 -103.02 -72.73 23.50
C ASP A 364 -102.82 -71.41 22.73
N GLU A 365 -103.49 -71.32 21.57
CA GLU A 365 -103.34 -70.24 20.60
C GLU A 365 -103.85 -68.88 21.14
N GLU A 366 -104.57 -68.91 22.27
CA GLU A 366 -105.21 -67.75 22.92
C GLU A 366 -104.21 -66.98 23.81
N ALA A 367 -103.20 -67.65 24.40
CA ALA A 367 -102.20 -67.02 25.28
C ALA A 367 -101.18 -66.13 24.52
N ALA A 368 -100.88 -66.45 23.25
CA ALA A 368 -99.92 -65.70 22.45
C ALA A 368 -100.46 -64.33 21.97
N TYR A 369 -101.78 -64.15 21.94
CA TYR A 369 -102.41 -62.88 21.56
C TYR A 369 -102.44 -61.87 22.72
N GLU A 370 -102.65 -62.31 23.96
CA GLU A 370 -102.69 -61.39 25.12
C GLU A 370 -101.33 -60.74 25.42
N GLU A 371 -100.21 -61.45 25.28
CA GLU A 371 -98.87 -60.85 25.47
C GLU A 371 -98.53 -59.79 24.39
N MET A 372 -99.02 -59.94 23.15
CA MET A 372 -98.77 -58.96 22.09
C MET A 372 -99.58 -57.66 22.26
N GLU A 373 -100.79 -57.70 22.85
CA GLU A 373 -101.54 -56.48 23.17
C GLU A 373 -101.01 -55.75 24.42
N ALA A 374 -100.44 -56.47 25.40
CA ALA A 374 -99.79 -55.85 26.57
C ALA A 374 -98.56 -55.01 26.19
N VAL A 375 -97.79 -55.42 25.19
CA VAL A 375 -96.63 -54.66 24.68
C VAL A 375 -97.05 -53.44 23.84
N ARG A 376 -98.26 -53.44 23.27
CA ARG A 376 -98.74 -52.35 22.40
C ARG A 376 -99.39 -51.17 23.17
N SER A 377 -99.75 -51.36 24.43
CA SER A 377 -100.44 -50.37 25.27
C SER A 377 -99.54 -49.60 26.25
N SER A 378 -98.26 -49.99 26.41
CA SER A 378 -97.29 -49.35 27.31
C SER A 378 -96.32 -48.38 26.62
N GLY A 379 -96.84 -47.30 26.01
CA GLY A 379 -96.02 -46.32 25.26
C GLY A 379 -94.86 -45.67 26.06
N LYS A 380 -93.62 -46.01 25.67
CA LYS A 380 -92.25 -45.57 26.11
C LYS A 380 -91.21 -46.24 25.16
N TRP A 381 -89.90 -45.93 25.07
CA TRP A 381 -89.03 -44.91 25.69
C TRP A 381 -87.91 -44.42 24.70
N TRP A 382 -88.18 -43.43 23.80
CA TRP A 382 -87.16 -42.57 23.12
C TRP A 382 -86.28 -43.26 22.02
N ARG A 383 -85.81 -42.63 20.92
CA ARG A 383 -85.21 -41.31 20.59
C ARG A 383 -83.70 -41.20 20.89
N ARG A 384 -82.84 -41.61 19.94
CA ARG A 384 -81.49 -41.05 19.70
C ARG A 384 -80.84 -41.63 18.42
N PHE A 385 -80.65 -40.80 17.40
CA PHE A 385 -79.54 -40.82 16.44
C PHE A 385 -79.54 -39.50 15.66
N TYR A 386 -78.86 -38.53 16.23
CA TYR A 386 -78.25 -37.33 15.65
C TYR A 386 -77.07 -36.99 16.57
#